data_AF-A0A0G1PLQ1-F1
#
_entry.id   AF-A0A0G1PLQ1-F1
#
_cell.length_a   1.000
_cell.length_b   1.000
_cell.length_c   1.000
_cell.angle_alpha   90.00
_cell.angle_beta   90.00
_cell.angle_gamma   90.00
#
_symmetry.space_group_name_H-M   'P 1'
#
loop_
_entity.id
_entity.type
_entity.pdbx_description
1 polymer ?
#
loop_
_entity_poly.entity_id
_entity_poly.type
_entity_poly.pdbx_seq_one_letter_code
_entity_poly.pdbx_strand_id
1 'polypeptide(L)'
;MAIRPLEIIVNLTRDQFVYIVLLNGNLDVKSSEGDEMVIGGAQDHRKYGPAGTEDGSYHFFRTYITYQGHDLFARANFASHDDGKTYRGILFVNM
;
A
#
# COMPACT_ATOMS: atom_id res chain seq x y z
N MET A 1 26.26 4.35 -10.84
CA MET A 1 25.38 5.02 -9.87
C MET A 1 24.27 4.02 -9.54
N ALA A 2 24.20 3.53 -8.29
CA ALA A 2 23.19 2.54 -7.92
C ALA A 2 21.83 3.24 -7.81
N ILE A 3 20.86 2.84 -8.63
CA ILE A 3 19.48 3.33 -8.55
C ILE A 3 18.90 2.76 -7.25
N ARG A 4 18.54 3.63 -6.31
CA ARG A 4 17.81 3.23 -5.11
C ARG A 4 16.31 3.28 -5.42
N PRO A 5 15.53 2.27 -5.04
CA PRO A 5 14.08 2.35 -5.15
C PRO A 5 13.56 3.53 -4.32
N LEU A 6 12.58 4.24 -4.86
CA LEU A 6 11.87 5.29 -4.13
C LEU A 6 10.90 4.61 -3.15
N GLU A 7 10.93 5.03 -1.88
CA GLU A 7 10.04 4.54 -0.82
C GLU A 7 8.98 5.61 -0.52
N ILE A 8 7.71 5.27 -0.73
CA ILE A 8 6.59 6.16 -0.43
C ILE A 8 5.80 5.55 0.72
N ILE A 9 5.62 6.28 1.81
CA ILE A 9 4.90 5.83 2.99
C ILE A 9 3.45 6.35 2.91
N VAL A 10 2.49 5.48 3.22
CA VAL A 10 1.05 5.80 3.22
C VAL A 10 0.38 5.20 4.45
N ASN A 11 -0.64 5.89 4.98
CA ASN A 11 -1.47 5.37 6.05
C ASN A 11 -2.91 5.25 5.55
N LEU A 12 -3.51 4.07 5.73
CA LEU A 12 -4.86 3.77 5.27
C LEU A 12 -5.74 3.34 6.44
N THR A 13 -7.02 3.65 6.35
CA THR A 13 -8.03 2.97 7.16
C THR A 13 -8.23 1.53 6.68
N ARG A 14 -8.85 0.70 7.51
CA ARG A 14 -9.25 -0.66 7.11
C ARG A 14 -10.11 -0.66 5.85
N ASP A 15 -11.07 0.25 5.73
CA ASP A 15 -11.98 0.29 4.58
C ASP A 15 -11.24 0.63 3.29
N GLN A 16 -10.31 1.59 3.35
CA GLN A 16 -9.42 1.94 2.25
C GLN A 16 -8.53 0.77 1.83
N PHE A 17 -7.95 0.07 2.81
CA PHE A 17 -7.15 -1.12 2.56
C PHE A 17 -7.96 -2.24 1.89
N VAL A 18 -9.16 -2.53 2.41
CA VAL A 18 -10.10 -3.50 1.83
C VAL A 18 -10.51 -3.12 0.41
N TYR A 19 -10.72 -1.83 0.15
CA TYR A 19 -11.07 -1.33 -1.17
C TYR A 19 -9.97 -1.61 -2.21
N ILE A 20 -8.71 -1.44 -1.85
CA ILE A 20 -7.58 -1.79 -2.72
C ILE A 20 -7.44 -3.31 -2.89
N VAL A 21 -7.53 -4.07 -1.79
CA VAL A 21 -7.15 -5.50 -1.79
C VAL A 21 -8.29 -6.43 -2.24
N LEU A 22 -9.50 -6.25 -1.71
CA LEU A 22 -10.64 -7.12 -2.00
C LEU A 22 -11.47 -6.62 -3.18
N LEU A 23 -11.62 -5.31 -3.29
CA LEU A 23 -12.43 -4.70 -4.35
C LEU A 23 -11.62 -4.29 -5.57
N ASN A 24 -10.28 -4.40 -5.50
CA ASN A 24 -9.36 -4.06 -6.58
C ASN A 24 -9.61 -2.64 -7.14
N GLY A 25 -10.00 -1.71 -6.26
CA GLY A 25 -10.37 -0.35 -6.63
C GLY A 25 -9.20 0.63 -6.61
N ASN A 26 -9.37 1.75 -7.31
CA ASN A 26 -8.40 2.85 -7.33
C ASN A 26 -8.69 3.84 -6.19
N LEU A 27 -7.72 4.08 -5.33
CA LEU A 27 -7.85 4.90 -4.15
C LEU A 27 -7.00 6.17 -4.25
N ASP A 28 -7.65 7.33 -4.21
CA ASP A 28 -7.00 8.62 -4.01
C ASP A 28 -6.54 8.77 -2.56
N VAL A 29 -5.25 9.01 -2.35
CA VAL A 29 -4.63 9.17 -1.03
C VAL A 29 -3.54 10.22 -1.03
N LYS A 30 -3.01 10.53 0.16
CA LYS A 30 -1.79 11.31 0.31
C LYS A 30 -0.68 10.44 0.91
N SER A 31 0.55 10.64 0.42
CA SER A 31 1.74 10.12 1.09
C SER A 31 1.85 10.71 2.51
N SER A 32 2.70 10.13 3.35
CA SER A 32 3.01 10.71 4.66
C SER A 32 3.66 12.09 4.57
N GLU A 33 4.24 12.42 3.41
CA GLU A 33 4.83 13.74 3.12
C GLU A 33 3.78 14.74 2.59
N GLY A 34 2.55 14.28 2.31
CA GLY A 34 1.42 15.10 1.86
C GLY A 34 1.22 15.14 0.35
N ASP A 35 2.01 14.41 -0.43
CA ASP A 35 1.86 14.33 -1.88
C ASP A 35 0.60 13.59 -2.28
N GLU A 36 -0.13 14.13 -3.25
CA GLU A 36 -1.30 13.48 -3.82
C GLU A 36 -0.90 12.31 -4.72
N MET A 37 -1.60 11.20 -4.54
CA MET A 37 -1.35 10.00 -5.31
C MET A 37 -2.59 9.12 -5.44
N VAL A 38 -2.58 8.27 -6.46
CA VAL A 38 -3.58 7.23 -6.66
C VAL A 38 -2.91 5.87 -6.49
N ILE A 39 -3.49 5.01 -5.67
CA ILE A 39 -3.08 3.60 -5.55
C ILE A 39 -4.11 2.75 -6.28
N GLY A 40 -3.66 2.00 -7.29
CA GLY A 40 -4.50 1.01 -7.98
C GLY A 40 -4.81 -0.22 -7.13
N GLY A 41 -5.70 -1.06 -7.64
CA GLY A 41 -6.04 -2.33 -6.99
C GLY A 41 -4.85 -3.29 -6.84
N ALA A 42 -4.92 -4.16 -5.83
CA ALA A 42 -3.84 -5.09 -5.50
C ALA A 42 -3.74 -6.28 -6.46
N GLN A 43 -2.51 -6.56 -6.90
CA GLN A 43 -2.15 -7.75 -7.68
C GLN A 43 -1.28 -8.69 -6.84
N ASP A 44 -1.47 -10.01 -7.01
CA ASP A 44 -0.68 -11.05 -6.33
C ASP A 44 -0.66 -10.91 -4.78
N HIS A 45 -1.78 -10.55 -4.17
CA HIS A 45 -1.85 -10.29 -2.72
C HIS A 45 -1.49 -11.53 -1.89
N ARG A 46 -0.63 -11.31 -0.89
CA ARG A 46 -0.25 -12.29 0.14
C ARG A 46 -0.38 -11.66 1.51
N LYS A 47 -0.95 -12.41 2.46
CA LYS A 47 -1.03 -12.06 3.88
C LYS A 47 -0.16 -13.00 4.70
N TYR A 48 0.58 -12.45 5.65
CA TYR A 48 1.29 -13.18 6.71
C TYR A 48 0.88 -12.61 8.06
N GLY A 49 0.69 -13.45 9.06
CA GLY A 49 0.31 -13.01 10.40
C GLY A 49 -0.34 -14.12 11.20
N PRO A 50 -0.68 -13.85 12.46
CA PRO A 50 -1.36 -14.80 13.32
C PRO A 50 -2.72 -15.18 12.70
N ALA A 51 -3.07 -16.47 12.77
CA ALA A 51 -4.36 -16.94 12.28
C ALA A 51 -5.50 -16.32 13.10
N GLY A 52 -6.54 -15.83 12.42
CA GLY A 52 -7.74 -15.29 13.06
C GLY A 52 -7.64 -13.85 13.57
N THR A 53 -6.47 -13.19 13.46
CA THR A 53 -6.32 -11.77 13.80
C THR A 53 -5.93 -10.97 12.56
N GLU A 54 -6.46 -9.75 12.47
CA GLU A 54 -5.90 -8.76 11.54
C GLU A 54 -4.77 -7.99 12.18
N ASP A 55 -4.79 -7.75 13.49
CA ASP A 55 -3.72 -7.01 14.15
C ASP A 55 -2.35 -7.72 14.05
N GLY A 56 -1.31 -6.94 13.78
CA GLY A 56 0.06 -7.43 13.53
C GLY A 56 0.25 -8.24 12.24
N SER A 57 -0.72 -8.22 11.32
CA SER A 57 -0.57 -8.85 10.01
C SER A 57 0.17 -7.97 9.00
N TYR A 58 0.86 -8.64 8.07
CA TYR A 58 1.62 -8.05 6.98
C TYR A 58 1.03 -8.46 5.64
N HIS A 59 0.83 -7.50 4.77
CA HIS A 59 0.21 -7.65 3.47
C HIS A 59 1.17 -7.19 2.38
N PHE A 60 1.42 -8.07 1.42
CA PHE A 60 2.32 -7.82 0.30
C PHE A 60 1.55 -7.95 -0.99
N PHE A 61 1.71 -6.99 -1.89
CA PHE A 61 1.08 -7.03 -3.20
C PHE A 61 1.86 -6.15 -4.19
N ARG A 62 1.51 -6.25 -5.46
CA ARG A 62 1.97 -5.36 -6.52
C ARG A 62 0.83 -4.42 -6.90
N THR A 63 1.15 -3.21 -7.33
CA THR A 63 0.14 -2.25 -7.77
C THR A 63 0.73 -1.26 -8.76
N TYR A 64 -0.13 -0.64 -9.55
CA TYR A 64 0.18 0.61 -10.22
C TYR A 64 -0.15 1.78 -9.31
N ILE A 65 0.63 2.85 -9.39
CA ILE A 65 0.35 4.10 -8.71
C ILE A 65 0.52 5.26 -9.69
N THR A 66 -0.20 6.35 -9.45
CA THR A 66 0.11 7.65 -10.03
C THR A 66 0.69 8.52 -8.91
N TYR A 67 1.95 8.92 -9.02
CA TYR A 67 2.64 9.73 -8.00
C TYR A 67 3.36 10.89 -8.69
N GLN A 68 3.09 12.13 -8.24
CA GLN A 68 3.65 13.35 -8.84
C GLN A 68 3.44 13.44 -10.36
N GLY A 69 2.31 12.93 -10.87
CA GLY A 69 1.97 12.91 -12.30
C GLY A 69 2.62 11.80 -13.11
N HIS A 70 3.31 10.85 -12.48
CA HIS A 70 3.92 9.70 -13.14
C HIS A 70 3.22 8.39 -12.77
N ASP A 71 2.90 7.60 -13.79
CA ASP A 71 2.37 6.24 -13.62
C ASP A 71 3.54 5.27 -13.42
N LEU A 72 3.54 4.61 -12.27
CA LEU A 72 4.66 3.81 -11.79
C LEU A 72 4.17 2.46 -11.31
N PHE A 73 5.04 1.46 -11.40
CA PHE A 73 4.80 0.15 -10.81
C PHE A 73 5.46 0.08 -9.43
N ALA A 74 4.69 -0.34 -8.42
CA ALA A 74 5.12 -0.41 -7.05
C ALA A 74 4.94 -1.81 -6.45
N ARG A 75 5.86 -2.17 -5.56
CA ARG A 75 5.68 -3.26 -4.61
C ARG A 75 5.20 -2.69 -3.28
N ALA A 76 4.07 -3.17 -2.80
CA ALA A 76 3.44 -2.72 -1.56
C ALA A 76 3.77 -3.67 -0.40
N ASN A 77 4.09 -3.09 0.75
CA ASN A 77 4.18 -3.77 2.04
C ASN A 77 3.37 -2.99 3.07
N PHE A 78 2.25 -3.55 3.51
CA PHE A 78 1.35 -2.93 4.48
C PHE A 78 1.32 -3.73 5.77
N ALA A 79 1.51 -3.06 6.90
CA ALA A 79 1.34 -3.64 8.23
C ALA A 79 0.07 -3.10 8.87
N SER A 80 -0.77 -3.97 9.41
CA SER A 80 -1.93 -3.59 10.20
C SER A 80 -1.51 -3.08 11.58
N HIS A 81 -2.20 -2.07 12.08
CA HIS A 81 -2.03 -1.53 13.42
C HIS A 81 -3.41 -1.25 14.06
N ASP A 82 -3.39 -0.85 15.33
CA ASP A 82 -4.58 -0.40 16.08
C ASP A 82 -5.73 -1.42 16.05
N ASP A 83 -5.45 -2.68 16.37
CA ASP A 83 -6.39 -3.82 16.30
C ASP A 83 -6.89 -4.11 14.86
N GLY A 84 -6.07 -3.80 13.84
CA GLY A 84 -6.41 -3.95 12.43
C GLY A 84 -7.38 -2.89 11.89
N LYS A 85 -7.45 -1.72 12.55
CA LYS A 85 -8.25 -0.57 12.09
C LYS A 85 -7.50 0.31 11.10
N THR A 86 -6.17 0.31 11.17
CA THR A 86 -5.30 1.11 10.31
C THR A 86 -4.23 0.23 9.68
N TYR A 87 -3.69 0.68 8.56
CA TYR A 87 -2.60 0.02 7.86
C TYR A 87 -1.55 1.05 7.47
N ARG A 88 -0.29 0.80 7.83
CA ARG A 88 0.84 1.59 7.34
C ARG A 88 1.50 0.84 6.19
N GLY A 89 1.47 1.46 5.02
CA GLY A 89 2.06 0.96 3.79
C GLY A 89 3.39 1.61 3.45
N ILE A 90 4.31 0.81 2.92
CA ILE A 90 5.49 1.27 2.19
C ILE A 90 5.36 0.77 0.75
N LEU A 91 5.42 1.70 -0.20
CA LEU A 91 5.41 1.43 -1.63
C LEU A 91 6.84 1.61 -2.15
N PHE A 92 7.43 0.52 -2.63
CA PHE A 92 8.75 0.52 -3.26
C PHE A 92 8.58 0.64 -4.76
N VAL A 93 8.96 1.81 -5.30
CA VAL A 93 8.92 2.10 -6.72
C VAL A 93 10.30 1.90 -7.33
N ASN A 94 10.38 1.04 -8.35
CA ASN A 94 11.58 0.94 -9.15
C ASN A 94 11.50 2.01 -10.26
N MET A 95 12.41 2.98 -10.23
CA MET A 95 12.61 3.96 -11.31
C MET A 95 13.68 3.49 -12.29
#